data_AF-A0A511Z711-F1
#
_entry.id   AF-A0A511Z711-F1
#
_cell.length_a   1.000
_cell.length_b   1.000
_cell.length_c   1.000
_cell.angle_alpha   90.00
_cell.angle_beta   90.00
_cell.angle_gamma   90.00
#
_symmetry.space_group_name_H-M   'P 1'
#
loop_
_entity.id
_entity.type
_entity.pdbx_description
1 polymer ?
#
loop_
_entity_poly.entity_id
_entity_poly.type
_entity_poly.pdbx_seq_one_letter_code
_entity_poly.pdbx_strand_id
1 'polypeptide(L)'
;METSYKTIFDRFSIYLLGLFISPILFGVFMAIYSIIAFQDSWSFGPTVLVVALYSWPFFGFGAFPISLFIDFSARMKDRPNWVKALIYAGSGGIAGLIAGVIFYDLFSMIFMFLFGMVGGVIHHVVLLLIKKLIKS
;
A
#
# COMPACT_ATOMS: atom_id res chain seq x y z
N MET A 1 30.98 -0.88 -14.23
CA MET A 1 29.75 -0.08 -14.01
C MET A 1 28.48 -0.94 -13.95
N GLU A 2 28.40 -2.08 -14.65
CA GLU A 2 27.23 -2.98 -14.66
C GLU A 2 26.81 -3.52 -13.28
N THR A 3 27.77 -3.76 -12.38
CA THR A 3 27.50 -4.26 -11.02
C THR A 3 26.71 -3.28 -10.15
N SER A 4 26.92 -1.97 -10.33
CA SER A 4 26.17 -0.93 -9.61
C SER A 4 24.72 -0.84 -10.10
N TYR A 5 24.53 -0.83 -11.43
CA TYR A 5 23.21 -0.71 -12.05
C TYR A 5 22.31 -1.90 -11.72
N LYS A 6 22.83 -3.13 -11.83
CA LYS A 6 22.09 -4.35 -11.47
C LYS A 6 21.64 -4.33 -10.01
N THR A 7 22.51 -3.90 -9.09
CA THR A 7 22.19 -3.80 -7.66
C THR A 7 21.10 -2.74 -7.37
N ILE A 8 21.07 -1.64 -8.13
CA ILE A 8 20.04 -0.61 -8.01
C ILE A 8 18.70 -1.11 -8.58
N PHE A 9 18.73 -1.74 -9.76
CA PHE A 9 17.55 -2.32 -10.40
C PHE A 9 16.91 -3.41 -9.54
N ASP A 10 17.71 -4.32 -8.98
CA ASP A 10 17.23 -5.37 -8.09
C ASP A 10 16.56 -4.78 -6.85
N ARG A 11 17.14 -3.71 -6.27
CA ARG A 11 16.52 -2.99 -5.15
C ARG A 11 15.21 -2.32 -5.55
N PHE A 12 15.16 -1.68 -6.72
CA PHE A 12 13.95 -1.00 -7.22
C PHE A 12 12.82 -1.99 -7.52
N SER A 13 13.16 -3.17 -8.06
CA SER A 13 12.21 -4.23 -8.41
C SER A 13 11.39 -4.71 -7.22
N ILE A 14 11.96 -4.71 -6.00
CA ILE A 14 11.25 -5.06 -4.76
C ILE A 14 10.10 -4.08 -4.48
N TYR A 15 10.35 -2.78 -4.65
CA TYR A 15 9.33 -1.76 -4.42
C TYR A 15 8.26 -1.79 -5.50
N LEU A 16 8.68 -2.04 -6.74
CA LEU A 16 7.76 -2.22 -7.86
C LEU A 16 6.86 -3.44 -7.62
N LEU A 17 7.43 -4.58 -7.21
CA LEU A 17 6.67 -5.77 -6.84
C LEU A 17 5.70 -5.49 -5.68
N GLY A 18 6.16 -4.77 -4.66
CA GLY A 18 5.31 -4.32 -3.56
C GLY A 18 4.12 -3.47 -4.04
N LEU A 19 4.34 -2.60 -5.03
CA LEU A 19 3.29 -1.80 -5.66
C LEU A 19 2.24 -2.67 -6.38
N PHE A 20 2.64 -3.79 -7.00
CA PHE A 20 1.70 -4.74 -7.63
C PHE A 20 0.92 -5.59 -6.62
N ILE A 21 1.57 -6.04 -5.56
CA ILE A 21 0.96 -6.99 -4.60
C ILE A 21 0.04 -6.26 -3.61
N SER A 22 0.39 -5.05 -3.18
CA SER A 22 -0.32 -4.36 -2.10
C SER A 22 -1.79 -4.03 -2.41
N PRO A 23 -2.14 -3.52 -3.61
CA PRO A 23 -3.54 -3.28 -3.98
C PRO A 23 -4.38 -4.56 -4.00
N ILE A 24 -3.80 -5.70 -4.38
CA ILE A 24 -4.50 -7.00 -4.39
C ILE A 24 -4.83 -7.44 -2.97
N LEU A 25 -3.87 -7.38 -2.05
CA LEU A 25 -4.09 -7.73 -0.64
C LEU A 25 -5.06 -6.77 0.04
N PHE A 26 -4.99 -5.48 -0.30
CA PHE A 26 -5.97 -4.50 0.14
C PHE A 26 -7.36 -4.81 -0.40
N GLY A 27 -7.48 -5.17 -1.68
CA GLY A 27 -8.73 -5.62 -2.29
C GLY A 27 -9.32 -6.84 -1.60
N VAL A 28 -8.49 -7.84 -1.27
CA VAL A 28 -8.90 -9.01 -0.47
C VAL A 28 -9.46 -8.59 0.87
N PHE A 29 -8.76 -7.72 1.60
CA PHE A 29 -9.22 -7.24 2.90
C PHE A 29 -10.56 -6.51 2.81
N MET A 30 -10.71 -5.62 1.82
CA MET A 30 -11.94 -4.87 1.58
C MET A 30 -13.10 -5.78 1.13
N ALA A 31 -12.83 -6.78 0.30
CA ALA A 31 -13.85 -7.74 -0.13
C ALA A 31 -14.34 -8.60 1.04
N ILE A 32 -13.44 -9.06 1.92
CA ILE A 32 -13.82 -9.78 3.16
C ILE A 32 -14.68 -8.87 4.04
N TYR A 33 -14.24 -7.62 4.25
CA TYR A 33 -15.00 -6.65 5.04
C TYR A 33 -16.41 -6.41 4.47
N SER A 34 -16.53 -6.25 3.14
CA SER A 34 -17.83 -6.01 2.50
C SER A 34 -18.80 -7.18 2.67
N ILE A 35 -18.31 -8.42 2.49
CA ILE A 35 -19.12 -9.63 2.67
C ILE A 35 -19.62 -9.74 4.11
N ILE A 36 -18.76 -9.49 5.09
CA ILE A 36 -19.10 -9.63 6.51
C ILE A 36 -20.02 -8.49 6.98
N ALA A 37 -19.74 -7.25 6.57
CA ALA A 37 -20.42 -6.06 7.10
C ALA A 37 -21.71 -5.71 6.35
N PHE A 38 -21.77 -5.95 5.03
CA PHE A 38 -22.86 -5.47 4.18
C PHE A 38 -23.62 -6.59 3.45
N GLN A 39 -23.26 -7.87 3.65
CA GLN A 39 -23.84 -9.02 2.93
C GLN A 39 -23.85 -8.78 1.42
N ASP A 40 -22.74 -8.24 0.93
CA ASP A 40 -22.64 -7.69 -0.42
C ASP A 40 -22.93 -8.76 -1.50
N SER A 41 -23.67 -8.36 -2.53
CA SER A 41 -24.17 -9.26 -3.58
C SER A 41 -23.12 -9.59 -4.64
N TRP A 42 -22.01 -8.84 -4.65
CA TRP A 42 -20.92 -9.06 -5.58
C TRP A 42 -20.10 -10.28 -5.18
N SER A 43 -19.80 -11.13 -6.17
CA SER A 43 -18.86 -12.23 -5.94
C SER A 43 -17.48 -11.70 -5.54
N PHE A 44 -16.83 -12.41 -4.60
CA PHE A 44 -15.56 -12.00 -3.98
C PHE A 44 -14.47 -11.57 -4.98
N GLY A 45 -14.24 -12.36 -6.04
CA GLY A 45 -13.15 -12.12 -7.00
C GLY A 45 -13.24 -10.77 -7.74
N PRO A 46 -14.36 -10.46 -8.40
CA PRO A 46 -14.60 -9.14 -9.01
C PRO A 46 -14.43 -7.97 -8.04
N THR A 47 -14.90 -8.09 -6.80
CA THR A 47 -14.72 -7.04 -5.77
C THR A 47 -13.24 -6.79 -5.48
N VAL A 48 -12.44 -7.84 -5.32
CA VAL A 48 -10.98 -7.72 -5.13
C VAL A 48 -10.33 -7.00 -6.31
N LEU A 49 -10.67 -7.40 -7.54
CA LEU A 49 -10.08 -6.83 -8.75
C LEU A 49 -10.40 -5.34 -8.90
N VAL A 50 -11.66 -4.97 -8.69
CA VAL A 50 -12.12 -3.58 -8.76
C VAL A 50 -11.40 -2.74 -7.70
N VAL A 51 -11.40 -3.18 -6.45
CA VAL A 51 -10.72 -2.44 -5.37
C VAL A 51 -9.21 -2.33 -5.65
N ALA A 52 -8.57 -3.38 -6.16
CA ALA A 52 -7.16 -3.33 -6.52
C ALA A 52 -6.87 -2.31 -7.63
N LEU A 53 -7.70 -2.28 -8.68
CA LEU A 53 -7.57 -1.33 -9.79
C LEU A 53 -7.77 0.12 -9.33
N TYR A 54 -8.83 0.39 -8.57
CA TYR A 54 -9.14 1.74 -8.10
C TYR A 54 -8.19 2.22 -7.01
N SER A 55 -7.65 1.32 -6.20
CA SER A 55 -6.70 1.69 -5.16
C SER A 55 -5.27 1.87 -5.67
N TRP A 56 -4.95 1.31 -6.84
CA TRP A 56 -3.62 1.33 -7.45
C TRP A 56 -2.95 2.71 -7.46
N PRO A 57 -3.59 3.81 -7.92
CA PRO A 57 -2.95 5.11 -7.95
C PRO A 57 -2.54 5.61 -6.56
N PHE A 58 -3.29 5.27 -5.52
CA PHE A 58 -2.98 5.69 -4.14
C PHE A 58 -1.76 4.95 -3.59
N PHE A 59 -1.56 3.68 -3.96
CA PHE A 59 -0.30 2.99 -3.67
C PHE A 59 0.87 3.58 -4.47
N GLY A 60 0.65 3.93 -5.73
CA GLY A 60 1.67 4.49 -6.62
C GLY A 60 2.13 5.90 -6.22
N PHE A 61 1.21 6.77 -5.80
CA PHE A 61 1.51 8.15 -5.45
C PHE A 61 1.67 8.39 -3.94
N GLY A 62 1.05 7.56 -3.10
CA GLY A 62 1.15 7.66 -1.65
C GLY A 62 2.23 6.75 -1.06
N ALA A 63 2.07 5.43 -1.21
CA ALA A 63 2.88 4.45 -0.49
C ALA A 63 4.27 4.24 -1.11
N PHE A 64 4.37 4.24 -2.45
CA PHE A 64 5.62 3.99 -3.16
C PHE A 64 6.70 5.07 -2.92
N PRO A 65 6.44 6.38 -3.05
CA PRO A 65 7.46 7.39 -2.75
C PRO A 65 7.94 7.36 -1.29
N ILE A 66 7.03 7.06 -0.36
CA ILE A 66 7.33 6.91 1.07
C ILE A 66 8.23 5.71 1.31
N SER A 67 8.02 4.61 0.58
CA SER A 67 8.89 3.44 0.68
C SER A 67 10.32 3.74 0.26
N LEU A 68 10.49 4.47 -0.84
CA LEU A 68 11.79 4.93 -1.29
C LEU A 68 12.40 5.89 -0.26
N PHE A 69 11.63 6.86 0.24
CA PHE A 69 12.12 7.78 1.26
C PHE A 69 12.63 7.06 2.52
N ILE A 70 11.89 6.08 3.02
CA ILE A 70 12.24 5.37 4.26
C ILE A 70 13.53 4.56 4.08
N ASP A 71 13.70 3.86 2.97
CA ASP A 71 14.85 2.96 2.77
C ASP A 71 16.11 3.67 2.24
N PHE A 72 15.96 4.76 1.49
CA PHE A 72 17.09 5.52 0.94
C PHE A 72 17.52 6.71 1.81
N SER A 73 16.70 7.17 2.77
CA SER A 73 17.09 8.20 3.73
C SER A 73 17.92 7.63 4.88
N ALA A 74 19.14 8.14 5.05
CA ALA A 74 20.02 7.77 6.17
C ALA A 74 19.38 7.99 7.55
N ARG A 75 18.49 8.99 7.69
CA ARG A 75 17.82 9.30 8.95
C ARG A 75 16.66 8.35 9.27
N MET A 76 16.00 7.82 8.24
CA MET A 76 14.77 7.02 8.39
C MET A 76 15.02 5.53 8.36
N LYS A 77 16.07 5.10 7.66
CA LYS A 77 16.43 3.68 7.50
C LYS A 77 16.60 2.97 8.84
N ASP A 78 17.19 3.64 9.83
CA ASP A 78 17.49 3.04 11.13
C ASP A 78 16.40 3.28 12.18
N ARG A 79 15.27 3.88 11.79
CA ARG A 79 14.14 4.07 12.71
C ARG A 79 13.44 2.73 13.01
N PRO A 80 12.88 2.57 14.22
CA PRO A 80 12.08 1.39 14.57
C PRO A 80 10.94 1.14 13.59
N ASN A 81 10.56 -0.12 13.40
CA ASN A 81 9.49 -0.51 12.46
C ASN A 81 8.14 0.12 12.79
N TRP A 82 7.81 0.35 14.07
CA TRP A 82 6.58 1.03 14.46
C TRP A 82 6.52 2.48 13.96
N VAL A 83 7.66 3.20 13.94
CA VAL A 83 7.75 4.56 13.39
C VAL A 83 7.52 4.53 11.87
N LYS A 84 8.13 3.55 11.19
CA LYS A 84 7.94 3.38 9.74
C LYS A 84 6.48 3.07 9.43
N ALA A 85 5.86 2.14 10.14
CA ALA A 85 4.45 1.80 10.00
C ALA A 85 3.54 3.01 10.22
N LEU A 86 3.83 3.87 11.21
CA LEU A 86 3.07 5.10 11.45
C LEU A 86 3.18 6.08 10.27
N ILE A 87 4.36 6.21 9.64
CA ILE A 87 4.56 7.07 8.48
C ILE A 87 3.83 6.52 7.25
N TYR A 88 3.89 5.20 7.04
CA TYR A 88 3.10 4.54 6.00
C TYR A 88 1.60 4.73 6.23
N ALA A 89 1.11 4.58 7.47
CA ALA A 89 -0.28 4.82 7.81
C ALA A 89 -0.66 6.29 7.57
N GLY A 90 0.14 7.24 8.04
CA GLY A 90 -0.13 8.67 7.87
C GLY A 90 -0.17 9.09 6.40
N SER A 91 0.83 8.67 5.61
CA SER A 91 0.85 8.92 4.16
C SER A 91 -0.29 8.24 3.42
N GLY A 92 -0.60 6.99 3.78
CA GLY A 92 -1.76 6.27 3.27
C GLY A 92 -3.06 7.01 3.58
N GLY A 93 -3.23 7.50 4.81
CA GLY A 93 -4.40 8.29 5.22
C GLY A 93 -4.55 9.57 4.40
N ILE A 94 -3.45 10.29 4.16
CA ILE A 94 -3.45 11.47 3.27
C ILE A 94 -3.84 11.08 1.83
N ALA A 95 -3.29 9.97 1.31
CA ALA A 95 -3.65 9.47 -0.01
C ALA A 95 -5.14 9.08 -0.09
N GLY A 96 -5.69 8.50 0.98
CA GLY A 96 -7.12 8.22 1.13
C GLY A 96 -7.97 9.48 1.14
N LEU A 97 -7.54 10.55 1.82
CA LEU A 97 -8.25 11.84 1.77
C LEU A 97 -8.24 12.45 0.37
N ILE A 98 -7.11 12.36 -0.35
CA ILE A 98 -7.01 12.80 -1.75
C ILE A 98 -7.94 11.95 -2.64
N ALA A 99 -8.00 10.64 -2.41
CA ALA A 99 -8.95 9.75 -3.07
C ALA A 99 -10.40 10.19 -2.82
N GLY A 100 -10.68 10.77 -1.66
CA GLY A 100 -11.97 11.35 -1.31
C GLY A 100 -12.47 12.37 -2.33
N VAL A 101 -11.60 13.11 -3.02
CA VAL A 101 -12.02 14.06 -4.08
C VAL A 101 -12.76 13.34 -5.21
N ILE A 102 -12.43 12.08 -5.48
CA ILE A 102 -13.04 11.26 -6.55
C ILE A 102 -14.21 10.44 -5.99
N PHE A 103 -14.12 9.99 -4.74
CA PHE A 103 -15.04 9.01 -4.16
C PHE A 103 -15.90 9.56 -3.00
N TYR A 104 -16.04 10.89 -2.86
CA TYR A 104 -16.77 11.49 -1.73
C TYR A 104 -18.24 11.07 -1.66
N ASP A 105 -18.85 10.75 -2.81
CA ASP A 105 -20.23 10.25 -2.87
C ASP A 105 -20.38 8.80 -2.39
N LEU A 106 -19.29 8.03 -2.36
CA LEU A 106 -19.29 6.61 -2.01
C LEU A 106 -18.94 6.38 -0.54
N PHE A 107 -18.04 7.18 0.02
CA PHE A 107 -17.53 7.00 1.38
C PHE A 107 -17.32 8.33 2.09
N SER A 108 -17.58 8.37 3.39
CA SER A 108 -17.27 9.54 4.21
C SER A 108 -15.76 9.78 4.28
N MET A 109 -15.36 11.04 4.47
CA MET A 109 -13.93 11.40 4.59
C MET A 109 -13.21 10.61 5.70
N ILE A 110 -13.91 10.28 6.79
CA ILE A 110 -13.35 9.48 7.88
C ILE A 110 -13.02 8.07 7.39
N PHE A 111 -13.94 7.41 6.68
CA PHE A 111 -13.68 6.07 6.13
C PHE A 111 -12.57 6.10 5.07
N MET A 112 -12.54 7.13 4.23
CA MET A 112 -11.47 7.31 3.23
C MET A 112 -10.10 7.44 3.88
N PHE A 113 -9.98 8.23 4.95
CA PHE A 113 -8.75 8.34 5.73
C PHE A 113 -8.35 6.99 6.34
N LEU A 114 -9.29 6.28 6.97
CA LEU A 114 -9.03 4.98 7.60
C LEU A 114 -8.59 3.92 6.59
N PHE A 115 -9.28 3.81 5.44
CA PHE A 115 -8.90 2.90 4.36
C PHE A 115 -7.53 3.24 3.80
N GLY A 116 -7.22 4.52 3.65
CA GLY A 116 -5.89 4.98 3.29
C GLY A 116 -4.82 4.50 4.29
N MET A 117 -5.05 4.69 5.59
CA MET A 117 -4.12 4.22 6.63
C MET A 117 -3.88 2.71 6.56
N VAL A 118 -4.97 1.94 6.41
CA VAL A 118 -4.91 0.47 6.29
C VAL A 118 -4.12 0.06 5.05
N GLY A 119 -4.36 0.70 3.90
CA GLY A 119 -3.59 0.48 2.67
C GLY A 119 -2.10 0.75 2.86
N GLY A 120 -1.74 1.87 3.52
CA GLY A 120 -0.36 2.18 3.86
C GLY A 120 0.32 1.11 4.71
N VAL A 121 -0.36 0.62 5.75
CA VAL A 121 0.14 -0.46 6.61
C VAL A 121 0.31 -1.77 5.83
N ILE A 122 -0.65 -2.12 4.97
CA ILE A 122 -0.53 -3.30 4.10
C ILE A 122 0.73 -3.19 3.23
N HIS A 123 0.96 -2.04 2.60
CA HIS A 123 2.15 -1.85 1.77
C HIS A 123 3.46 -2.01 2.57
N HIS A 124 3.50 -1.47 3.79
CA HIS A 124 4.64 -1.65 4.68
C HIS A 124 4.91 -3.14 4.98
N VAL A 125 3.88 -3.89 5.34
CA VAL A 125 3.99 -5.32 5.67
C VAL A 125 4.42 -6.13 4.44
N VAL A 126 3.85 -5.86 3.27
CA VAL A 126 4.23 -6.50 2.00
C VAL A 126 5.72 -6.31 1.73
N LEU A 127 6.23 -5.09 1.83
CA LEU A 127 7.65 -4.82 1.60
C LEU A 127 8.55 -5.53 2.61
N LEU A 128 8.15 -5.59 3.89
CA LEU A 128 8.89 -6.35 4.90
C LEU A 128 8.94 -7.84 4.56
N LEU A 129 7.82 -8.43 4.13
CA LEU A 129 7.74 -9.83 3.76
C LEU A 129 8.59 -10.15 2.52
N ILE A 130 8.46 -9.36 1.45
CA ILE A 130 9.27 -9.55 0.23
C ILE A 130 10.76 -9.48 0.55
N LYS A 131 11.18 -8.45 1.32
CA LYS A 131 12.59 -8.30 1.72
C LYS A 131 13.08 -9.45 2.59
N LYS A 132 12.22 -10.00 3.45
CA LYS A 132 12.55 -11.17 4.28
C LYS A 132 12.73 -12.43 3.43
N LEU A 133 11.88 -12.62 2.42
CA LEU A 133 11.94 -13.77 1.51
C LEU A 133 13.18 -13.72 0.60
N ILE A 134 13.57 -12.55 0.11
CA ILE A 134 14.71 -12.40 -0.82
C ILE A 134 16.06 -12.40 -0.09
N LYS A 135 16.10 -12.06 1.21
CA LYS A 135 17.31 -12.17 2.03
C LYS A 135 17.51 -13.57 2.64
N SER A 136 16.54 -14.48 2.49
CA SER A 136 16.66 -15.89 2.86
C SER A 136 17.29 -16.69 1.75
#